data_AF-A0A2W7AKQ0-F1
#
_entry.id   AF-A0A2W7AKQ0-F1
#
_cell.length_a   1.000
_cell.length_b   1.000
_cell.length_c   1.000
_cell.angle_alpha   90.00
_cell.angle_beta   90.00
_cell.angle_gamma   90.00
#
_symmetry.space_group_name_H-M   'P 1'
#
loop_
_entity.id
_entity.type
_entity.pdbx_description
1 polymer ?
#
loop_
_entity_poly.entity_id
_entity_poly.type
_entity_poly.pdbx_seq_one_letter_code
_entity_poly.pdbx_strand_id
1 'polypeptide(L)'
;MMELDCHIKRENDKLRTLGVRVTILQRGNWLYLRAVLPPKLSSGKVKPHRQEYTPKPAGLPASTEGLKRASKLAKRLWNAVESGDVNFAVSQFIRR
;
A
#
# COMPACT_ATOMS: atom_id res chain seq x y z
N MET A 1 -21.21 -2.06 10.01
CA MET A 1 -19.90 -2.55 9.51
C MET A 1 -19.81 -2.55 7.96
N MET A 2 -20.81 -2.07 7.20
CA MET A 2 -20.83 -2.08 5.72
C MET A 2 -20.27 -0.82 5.04
N GLU A 3 -20.20 0.32 5.72
CA GLU A 3 -19.77 1.58 5.08
C GLU A 3 -18.28 1.60 4.72
N LEU A 4 -17.40 1.05 5.56
CA LEU A 4 -15.96 1.15 5.30
C LEU A 4 -15.51 0.34 4.07
N ASP A 5 -16.13 -0.82 3.82
CA ASP A 5 -15.82 -1.66 2.66
C ASP A 5 -16.14 -0.94 1.34
N CYS A 6 -17.30 -0.27 1.25
CA CYS A 6 -17.66 0.49 0.07
C CYS A 6 -16.70 1.69 -0.15
N HIS A 7 -16.24 2.33 0.92
CA HIS A 7 -15.23 3.38 0.87
C HIS A 7 -13.86 2.83 0.41
N ILE A 8 -13.42 1.68 0.92
CA ILE A 8 -12.17 1.03 0.50
C ILE A 8 -12.24 0.67 -0.98
N LYS A 9 -13.35 0.08 -1.43
CA LYS A 9 -13.55 -0.30 -2.84
C LYS A 9 -13.48 0.93 -3.75
N ARG A 10 -14.14 2.03 -3.36
CA ARG A 10 -14.12 3.29 -4.12
C ARG A 10 -12.72 3.91 -4.19
N GLU A 11 -11.95 3.86 -3.11
CA GLU A 11 -10.57 4.34 -3.14
C GLU A 11 -9.64 3.44 -3.95
N ASN A 12 -9.82 2.12 -3.88
CA ASN A 12 -9.07 1.18 -4.73
C ASN A 12 -9.36 1.42 -6.22
N ASP A 13 -10.60 1.72 -6.59
CA ASP A 13 -10.95 2.03 -7.98
C ASP A 13 -10.33 3.35 -8.47
N LYS A 14 -10.30 4.38 -7.61
CA LYS A 14 -9.57 5.63 -7.87
C LYS A 14 -8.07 5.38 -8.06
N LEU A 15 -7.45 4.58 -7.19
CA LEU A 15 -6.03 4.23 -7.30
C LEU A 15 -5.76 3.50 -8.62
N ARG A 16 -6.65 2.57 -9.01
CA ARG A 16 -6.54 1.84 -10.28
C ARG A 16 -6.65 2.78 -11.49
N THR A 17 -7.59 3.73 -11.46
CA THR A 17 -7.75 4.75 -12.51
C THR A 17 -6.53 5.65 -12.63
N LEU A 18 -5.83 5.92 -11.52
CA LEU A 18 -4.57 6.66 -11.49
C LEU A 18 -3.35 5.82 -11.91
N GLY A 19 -3.52 4.56 -12.32
CA GLY A 19 -2.40 3.66 -12.66
C GLY A 19 -1.62 3.13 -11.46
N VAL A 20 -2.05 3.46 -10.23
CA VAL A 20 -1.41 3.04 -8.99
C VAL A 20 -1.71 1.56 -8.73
N ARG A 21 -0.70 0.69 -8.89
CA ARG A 21 -0.84 -0.76 -8.67
C ARG A 21 -0.69 -1.14 -7.19
N VAL A 22 -1.40 -0.43 -6.33
CA VAL A 22 -1.45 -0.66 -4.88
C VAL A 22 -2.90 -0.84 -4.46
N THR A 23 -3.18 -1.87 -3.66
CA THR A 23 -4.50 -2.19 -3.13
C THR A 23 -4.54 -1.98 -1.63
N ILE A 24 -5.55 -1.25 -1.15
CA ILE A 24 -5.88 -1.11 0.27
C ILE A 24 -6.74 -2.30 0.67
N LEU A 25 -6.37 -2.99 1.74
CA LEU A 25 -7.07 -4.14 2.30
C LEU A 25 -7.42 -3.87 3.75
N GLN A 26 -8.60 -4.27 4.18
CA GLN A 26 -8.93 -4.33 5.60
C GLN A 26 -8.73 -5.76 6.11
N ARG A 27 -8.01 -5.92 7.23
CA ARG A 27 -8.04 -7.16 8.01
C ARG A 27 -8.33 -6.80 9.46
N GLY A 28 -9.48 -7.24 9.95
CA GLY A 28 -9.99 -6.85 11.27
C GLY A 28 -10.09 -5.33 11.40
N ASN A 29 -9.46 -4.78 12.44
CA ASN A 29 -9.46 -3.35 12.74
C ASN A 29 -8.36 -2.56 12.03
N TRP A 30 -7.62 -3.17 11.09
CA TRP A 30 -6.44 -2.56 10.48
C TRP A 30 -6.51 -2.55 8.96
N LEU A 31 -5.95 -1.50 8.36
CA LEU A 31 -5.76 -1.33 6.93
C LEU A 31 -4.31 -1.65 6.56
N TYR A 32 -4.19 -2.44 5.50
CA TYR A 32 -2.95 -2.93 4.91
C TYR A 32 -2.84 -2.44 3.47
N LEU A 33 -1.60 -2.30 2.99
CA LEU A 33 -1.33 -1.99 1.60
C LEU A 33 -0.70 -3.21 0.93
N ARG A 34 -1.15 -3.53 -0.26
CA ARG A 34 -0.63 -4.62 -1.06
C ARG A 34 -0.18 -4.08 -2.40
N ALA A 35 1.10 -4.22 -2.69
CA ALA A 35 1.69 -3.75 -3.94
C ALA A 35 2.54 -4.84 -4.57
N VAL A 36 2.67 -4.79 -5.90
CA VAL A 36 3.67 -5.59 -6.60
C VAL A 36 4.87 -4.69 -6.81
N LEU A 37 5.93 -4.91 -6.04
CA LEU A 37 7.14 -4.10 -6.12
C LEU A 37 8.24 -4.84 -6.89
N PRO A 38 9.11 -4.09 -7.60
CA PRO A 38 10.35 -4.65 -8.09
C PRO A 38 11.15 -5.21 -6.90
N PRO A 39 11.97 -6.25 -7.15
CA PRO A 39 12.82 -6.80 -6.12
C PRO A 39 13.78 -5.70 -5.60
N LYS A 40 14.08 -5.73 -4.30
CA LYS A 40 15.14 -4.88 -3.75
C LYS A 40 16.44 -5.17 -4.51
N LEU A 41 17.15 -4.12 -4.92
CA LEU A 41 18.44 -4.21 -5.61
C LEU A 41 19.41 -5.17 -4.91
N SER A 42 19.42 -5.21 -3.57
CA SER A 42 20.30 -6.09 -2.78
C SER A 42 19.75 -7.50 -2.51
N SER A 43 18.54 -7.84 -2.98
CA SER A 43 17.89 -9.11 -2.62
C SER A 43 18.29 -10.28 -3.54
N GLY A 44 19.03 -10.05 -4.63
CA GLY A 44 19.36 -11.07 -5.64
C GLY A 44 18.15 -11.65 -6.38
N LYS A 45 16.94 -11.12 -6.13
CA LYS A 45 15.70 -11.57 -6.77
C LYS A 45 15.53 -10.79 -8.07
N VAL A 46 15.19 -11.49 -9.15
CA VAL A 46 15.09 -10.90 -10.50
C VAL A 46 13.64 -10.55 -10.86
N LYS A 47 12.66 -11.13 -10.16
CA LYS A 47 11.24 -10.96 -10.48
C LYS A 47 10.54 -10.02 -9.49
N PRO A 48 9.61 -9.17 -9.95
CA PRO A 48 8.73 -8.42 -9.06
C PRO A 48 7.87 -9.41 -8.27
N HIS A 49 7.71 -9.13 -6.97
CA HIS A 49 6.92 -9.97 -6.09
C HIS A 49 5.85 -9.15 -5.40
N ARG A 50 4.69 -9.78 -5.21
CA ARG A 50 3.62 -9.23 -4.39
C ARG A 50 4.10 -9.12 -2.95
N GLN A 51 4.01 -7.92 -2.39
CA GLN A 51 4.40 -7.64 -1.03
C GLN A 51 3.23 -6.98 -0.30
N GLU A 52 2.99 -7.44 0.93
CA GLU A 52 2.02 -6.85 1.84
C GLU A 52 2.77 -6.00 2.86
N TYR A 53 2.28 -4.79 3.04
CA TYR A 53 2.90 -3.74 3.82
C TYR A 53 1.94 -3.29 4.91
N THR A 54 2.46 -3.27 6.13
CA THR A 54 1.80 -2.60 7.24
C THR A 54 2.45 -1.21 7.40
N PRO A 55 1.70 -0.11 7.26
CA PRO A 55 2.23 1.22 7.51
C PRO A 55 2.68 1.38 8.97
N LYS A 56 3.91 1.86 9.20
CA LYS A 56 4.45 2.10 10.54
C LYS A 56 3.80 3.32 11.22
N PRO A 57 3.79 3.41 12.57
CA PRO A 57 4.35 2.45 13.54
C PRO A 57 3.42 1.32 13.98
N ALA A 58 2.11 1.37 13.72
CA ALA A 58 1.13 0.42 14.29
C ALA A 58 0.12 -0.18 13.29
N GLY A 59 0.21 0.14 12.00
CA GLY A 59 -0.88 -0.07 11.05
C GLY A 59 -1.83 1.13 11.04
N LEU A 60 -2.65 1.24 9.99
CA LEU A 60 -3.68 2.26 9.91
C LEU A 60 -4.99 1.67 10.44
N PRO A 61 -5.71 2.33 11.36
CA PRO A 61 -7.00 1.83 11.81
C PRO A 61 -7.98 1.77 10.65
N ALA A 62 -8.91 0.81 10.70
CA ALA A 62 -10.04 0.69 9.79
C ALA A 62 -11.06 1.81 10.04
N SER A 63 -10.66 3.04 9.74
CA SER A 63 -11.47 4.26 9.85
C SER A 63 -11.32 5.11 8.59
N THR A 64 -12.20 6.09 8.40
CA THR A 64 -12.17 7.03 7.28
C THR A 64 -10.86 7.83 7.23
N GLU A 65 -10.31 8.20 8.39
CA GLU A 65 -9.01 8.86 8.48
C GLU A 65 -7.86 7.91 8.11
N GLY A 66 -7.92 6.67 8.59
CA GLY A 66 -6.99 5.61 8.22
C GLY A 66 -7.00 5.38 6.71
N LEU A 67 -8.17 5.39 6.08
CA LEU A 67 -8.32 5.21 4.64
C LEU A 67 -7.70 6.36 3.83
N LYS A 68 -7.92 7.61 4.25
CA LYS A 68 -7.27 8.77 3.62
C LYS A 68 -5.74 8.68 3.69
N ARG A 69 -5.21 8.29 4.86
CA ARG A 69 -3.77 8.07 5.05
C ARG A 69 -3.27 6.91 4.19
N ALA A 70 -4.02 5.80 4.10
CA ALA A 70 -3.68 4.64 3.29
C ALA A 70 -3.59 5.00 1.80
N SER A 71 -4.56 5.78 1.29
CA SER A 71 -4.56 6.26 -0.09
C SER A 71 -3.35 7.17 -0.38
N LYS A 72 -3.02 8.10 0.53
CA LYS A 72 -1.82 8.95 0.40
C LYS A 72 -0.52 8.13 0.38
N LEU A 73 -0.41 7.12 1.25
CA LEU A 73 0.73 6.22 1.28
C LEU A 73 0.82 5.33 0.04
N ALA A 74 -0.31 4.85 -0.48
CA ALA A 74 -0.37 4.06 -1.71
C ALA A 74 0.19 4.85 -2.91
N LYS A 75 -0.22 6.11 -3.06
CA LYS A 75 0.32 7.01 -4.09
C LYS A 75 1.81 7.27 -3.91
N ARG A 76 2.24 7.56 -2.68
CA ARG A 76 3.66 7.82 -2.38
C ARG A 76 4.54 6.59 -2.65
N LEU A 77 4.05 5.40 -2.30
CA LEU A 77 4.73 4.13 -2.55
C LEU A 77 4.86 3.89 -4.06
N TRP A 78 3.80 4.12 -4.84
CA TRP A 78 3.85 3.96 -6.29
C TRP A 78 4.78 4.97 -6.96
N ASN A 79 4.72 6.26 -6.59
CA ASN A 79 5.64 7.27 -7.11
C ASN A 79 7.11 6.93 -6.81
N ALA A 80 7.41 6.41 -5.62
CA ALA A 80 8.76 5.98 -5.27
C ALA A 80 9.22 4.77 -6.10
N VAL A 81 8.30 3.87 -6.46
CA VAL A 81 8.57 2.72 -7.33
C VAL A 81 8.82 3.17 -8.76
N GLU A 82 8.02 4.10 -9.28
CA GLU A 82 8.22 4.69 -10.61
C GLU A 82 9.53 5.48 -10.69
N SER A 83 9.90 6.17 -9.61
CA SER A 83 11.18 6.88 -9.49
C SER A 83 12.40 5.95 -9.31
N GLY A 84 12.20 4.64 -9.14
CA GLY A 84 13.29 3.69 -8.86
C GLY A 84 13.83 3.71 -7.42
N ASP A 85 13.28 4.54 -6.54
CA ASP A 85 13.67 4.62 -5.12
C ASP A 85 12.89 3.62 -4.26
N VAL A 86 13.17 2.34 -4.53
CA VAL A 86 12.50 1.22 -3.86
C VAL A 86 12.91 1.13 -2.38
N ASN A 87 14.08 1.66 -2.01
CA ASN A 87 14.59 1.65 -0.63
C ASN A 87 13.83 2.64 0.27
N PHE A 88 13.51 3.83 -0.24
CA PHE A 88 12.63 4.76 0.46
C PHE A 88 11.22 4.18 0.61
N ALA A 89 10.69 3.57 -0.46
CA ALA A 89 9.35 2.98 -0.49
C ALA A 89 9.16 1.86 0.55
N VAL A 90 10.18 1.06 0.85
CA VAL A 90 10.09 -0.06 1.81
C VAL A 90 10.50 0.28 3.24
N SER A 91 11.21 1.40 3.48
CA SER A 91 11.64 1.80 4.84
C SER A 91 10.47 2.23 5.74
N GLN A 92 9.43 2.82 5.13
CA GLN A 92 8.22 3.33 5.80
C GLN A 92 7.21 2.23 6.20
N PHE A 93 7.46 0.98 5.81
CA PHE A 93 6.53 -0.13 6.01
C PHE A 93 7.20 -1.33 6.68
N ILE A 94 6.45 -2.03 7.53
CA ILE A 94 6.86 -3.34 8.03
C ILE A 94 6.38 -4.38 7.03
N ARG A 95 7.31 -5.16 6.48
CA ARG A 95 6.99 -6.37 5.70
C ARG A 95 6.50 -7.42 6.68
N ARG A 96 5.25 -7.84 6.56
CA ARG A 96 4.72 -9.04 7.23
C ARG A 96 4.84 -10.25 6.32
#